data_AF-A0A8G1XAV1-F1
#
_entry.id   AF-A0A8G1XAV1-F1
#
_cell.length_a   1.000
_cell.length_b   1.000
_cell.length_c   1.000
_cell.angle_alpha   90.00
_cell.angle_beta   90.00
_cell.angle_gamma   90.00
#
_symmetry.space_group_name_H-M   'P 1'
#
loop_
_entity.id
_entity.type
_entity.pdbx_description
1 polymer ?
#
loop_
_entity_poly.entity_id
_entity_poly.type
_entity_poly.pdbx_seq_one_letter_code
_entity_poly.pdbx_strand_id
1 'polypeptide(L)'
;MTTATMPSLREQLAAVPDDAFTRLQYLAAEVGCINRCAMCSQAAGSDLWRFTPRGLAQLMTALAEEAAARGLRIAQGRIHRPGVLFPYLDNDISAYPYLDTYAELARDVLGVKIRMSSVGFSAHNTRLTEMHRRIVADLGEVFDGIRFSLTPYATGYIGKAPGTSRDQYTADLAHTLRIYRPLLDRIGHGAATAAVEMRFAPLVGIAELTVTHVDGHHVLQVGPHLLISAQPDEGPLPVTVIERLDERNQPVLSGPGRPYLHVTADAAQPDSATVRDALAGLLAVQHRAATVAVHRFTNADGDYYSADPDFHPDGRFTALNLYPATDRRKRSGYTDATRHFLNTLLDHKAARGLARRDPFPDATASDVDAVLSALRFKAQALDPVDRAAAAHLREQVIPMVSVHARALLSAGYPAAAFFSRDFTIDTGQIVNQGRALHLFRGLAATDGEPMTLREERGFGQASLSTVRGPIWRITPLPFTGNRLPLAVTGRKNPATEQPTVLIEEMDPCHLAPVMRATGCQLRRFTLTGVEIEHIAQADARAAHGFPGAS
;
A
#
# COMPACT_ATOMS: atom_id res chain seq x y z
N MET A 1 10.30 -41.74 34.48
CA MET A 1 9.87 -40.67 33.56
C MET A 1 10.96 -39.61 33.58
N THR A 2 11.81 -39.57 32.55
CA THR A 2 12.79 -38.49 32.37
C THR A 2 12.03 -37.26 31.92
N THR A 3 11.92 -36.25 32.80
CA THR A 3 11.51 -34.90 32.42
C THR A 3 12.55 -34.36 31.44
N ALA A 4 12.27 -34.47 30.14
CA ALA A 4 13.08 -33.83 29.13
C ALA A 4 12.98 -32.31 29.36
N THR A 5 14.07 -31.70 29.82
CA THR A 5 14.17 -30.25 29.98
C THR A 5 14.03 -29.62 28.60
N MET A 6 13.07 -28.71 28.43
CA MET A 6 12.94 -27.98 27.17
C MET A 6 14.23 -27.20 26.88
N PRO A 7 14.74 -27.25 25.63
CA PRO A 7 15.92 -26.48 25.27
C PRO A 7 15.66 -24.99 25.45
N SER A 8 16.65 -24.26 25.94
CA SER A 8 16.61 -22.81 26.07
C SER A 8 16.39 -22.15 24.70
N LEU A 9 15.87 -20.90 24.69
CA LEU A 9 15.64 -20.17 23.43
C LEU A 9 16.93 -20.01 22.61
N ARG A 10 18.07 -19.81 23.28
CA ARG A 10 19.37 -19.69 22.63
C ARG A 10 19.79 -21.01 21.96
N GLU A 11 19.61 -22.15 22.63
CA GLU A 11 19.89 -23.47 22.02
C GLU A 11 18.99 -23.75 20.81
N GLN A 12 17.72 -23.34 20.86
CA GLN A 12 16.82 -23.43 19.71
C GLN A 12 17.28 -22.51 18.56
N LEU A 13 17.74 -21.30 18.85
CA LEU A 13 18.26 -20.33 17.88
C LEU A 13 19.59 -20.75 17.24
N ALA A 14 20.40 -21.56 17.92
CA ALA A 14 21.64 -22.09 17.36
C ALA A 14 21.41 -22.96 16.10
N ALA A 15 20.21 -23.55 15.96
CA ALA A 15 19.83 -24.33 14.77
C ALA A 15 19.39 -23.45 13.57
N VAL A 16 19.21 -22.14 13.77
CA VAL A 16 18.74 -21.20 12.75
C VAL A 16 19.95 -20.67 11.95
N PRO A 17 19.88 -20.55 10.61
CA PRO A 17 21.01 -20.13 9.79
C PRO A 17 21.39 -18.64 9.99
N ASP A 18 22.66 -18.29 9.74
CA ASP A 18 23.20 -16.93 9.97
C ASP A 18 22.40 -15.85 9.22
N ASP A 19 21.90 -16.20 8.04
CA ASP A 19 21.16 -15.28 7.19
C ASP A 19 19.77 -14.93 7.76
N ALA A 20 19.21 -15.75 8.65
CA ALA A 20 18.00 -15.40 9.40
C ALA A 20 18.21 -14.24 10.37
N PHE A 21 19.44 -14.05 10.87
CA PHE A 21 19.80 -12.94 11.73
C PHE A 21 20.22 -11.74 10.89
N THR A 22 21.17 -11.94 9.97
CA THR A 22 21.78 -10.85 9.21
C THR A 22 20.81 -10.26 8.16
N ARG A 23 19.89 -11.05 7.61
CA ARG A 23 18.85 -10.61 6.67
C ARG A 23 17.45 -10.52 7.31
N LEU A 24 17.38 -10.50 8.64
CA LEU A 24 16.12 -10.22 9.34
C LEU A 24 15.54 -8.89 8.88
N GLN A 25 14.31 -8.93 8.37
CA GLN A 25 13.59 -7.73 7.95
C GLN A 25 12.41 -7.46 8.86
N TYR A 26 11.60 -8.48 9.12
CA TYR A 26 10.40 -8.34 9.93
C TYR A 26 10.60 -9.03 11.27
N LEU A 27 10.40 -8.31 12.37
CA LEU A 27 10.23 -8.90 13.69
C LEU A 27 8.89 -8.36 14.20
N ALA A 28 7.81 -9.00 13.77
CA ALA A 28 6.46 -8.58 14.09
C ALA A 28 6.14 -9.02 15.53
N ALA A 29 5.85 -8.04 16.38
CA ALA A 29 5.55 -8.32 17.80
C ALA A 29 4.13 -8.86 18.03
N GLU A 30 3.29 -8.74 17.01
CA GLU A 30 1.87 -9.10 17.01
C GLU A 30 1.48 -9.58 15.61
N VAL A 31 0.53 -10.52 15.56
CA VAL A 31 -0.19 -10.92 14.35
C VAL A 31 -1.69 -10.75 14.56
N GLY A 32 -2.39 -10.46 13.47
CA GLY A 32 -3.80 -10.07 13.51
C GLY A 32 -3.97 -8.56 13.50
N CYS A 33 -5.12 -8.09 13.01
CA CYS A 33 -5.38 -6.66 12.90
C CYS A 33 -6.88 -6.35 13.00
N ILE A 34 -7.26 -5.55 14.01
CA ILE A 34 -8.66 -5.18 14.28
C ILE A 34 -9.26 -4.34 13.14
N ASN A 35 -8.43 -3.57 12.42
CA ASN A 35 -8.88 -2.72 11.31
C ASN A 35 -9.45 -3.52 10.12
N ARG A 36 -9.04 -4.79 9.94
CA ARG A 36 -9.55 -5.73 8.92
C ARG A 36 -9.79 -5.14 7.53
N CYS A 37 -8.85 -4.33 7.03
CA CYS A 37 -9.00 -3.67 5.73
C CYS A 37 -9.32 -4.67 4.62
N ALA A 38 -10.29 -4.34 3.76
CA ALA A 38 -10.64 -5.13 2.59
C ALA A 38 -9.45 -5.28 1.62
N MET A 39 -8.51 -4.34 1.62
CA MET A 39 -7.27 -4.40 0.84
C MET A 39 -6.07 -5.07 1.54
N CYS A 40 -6.26 -5.71 2.71
CA CYS A 40 -5.12 -6.18 3.51
C CYS A 40 -4.26 -7.17 2.71
N SER A 41 -3.05 -6.75 2.32
CA SER A 41 -2.10 -7.56 1.56
C SER A 41 -1.57 -8.78 2.34
N GLN A 42 -1.70 -8.74 3.66
CA GLN A 42 -1.25 -9.82 4.55
C GLN A 42 -2.37 -10.79 4.96
N ALA A 43 -3.63 -10.45 4.67
CA ALA A 43 -4.80 -11.23 5.03
C ALA A 43 -4.89 -11.55 6.55
N ALA A 44 -4.54 -10.56 7.38
CA ALA A 44 -4.49 -10.63 8.84
C ALA A 44 -5.77 -11.16 9.49
N GLY A 45 -5.57 -11.93 10.57
CA GLY A 45 -6.62 -12.39 11.46
C GLY A 45 -7.41 -11.26 12.13
N SER A 46 -8.56 -11.59 12.71
CA SER A 46 -9.40 -10.64 13.44
C SER A 46 -9.08 -10.56 14.93
N ASP A 47 -8.56 -11.64 15.49
CA ASP A 47 -7.99 -11.66 16.85
C ASP A 47 -6.50 -11.31 16.79
N LEU A 48 -5.93 -10.96 17.94
CA LEU A 48 -4.53 -10.61 18.07
C LEU A 48 -3.78 -11.68 18.85
N TRP A 49 -2.58 -12.04 18.37
CA TRP A 49 -1.61 -12.84 19.11
C TRP A 49 -0.31 -12.09 19.18
N ARG A 50 0.16 -11.80 20.38
CA ARG A 50 1.27 -10.87 20.56
C ARG A 50 2.17 -11.26 21.71
N PHE A 51 3.43 -10.86 21.61
CA PHE A 51 4.36 -11.03 22.71
C PHE A 51 3.92 -10.19 23.91
N THR A 52 3.98 -10.78 25.09
CA THR A 52 3.95 -9.99 26.33
C THR A 52 5.30 -9.29 26.52
N PRO A 53 5.44 -8.29 27.42
CA PRO A 53 6.72 -7.64 27.67
C PRO A 53 7.83 -8.63 28.02
N ARG A 54 7.50 -9.66 28.80
CA ARG A 54 8.43 -10.72 29.18
C ARG A 54 8.81 -11.57 27.98
N GLY A 55 7.84 -12.05 27.21
CA GLY A 55 8.11 -12.86 26.02
C GLY A 55 8.97 -12.12 24.99
N LEU A 56 8.67 -10.83 24.77
CA LEU A 56 9.44 -9.98 23.86
C LEU A 56 10.88 -9.80 24.33
N ALA A 57 11.10 -9.48 25.61
CA ALA A 57 12.43 -9.32 26.19
C ALA A 57 13.24 -10.62 26.12
N GLN A 58 12.62 -11.76 26.45
CA GLN A 58 13.26 -13.08 26.34
C GLN A 58 13.71 -13.39 24.92
N LEU A 59 12.83 -13.18 23.93
CA LEU A 59 13.13 -13.44 22.53
C LEU A 59 14.25 -12.53 22.01
N MET A 60 14.14 -11.21 22.22
CA MET A 60 15.15 -10.26 21.72
C MET A 60 16.51 -10.43 22.40
N THR A 61 16.54 -10.74 23.69
CA THR A 61 17.79 -11.04 24.41
C THR A 61 18.44 -12.32 23.87
N ALA A 62 17.67 -13.40 23.73
CA ALA A 62 18.20 -14.65 23.16
C ALA A 62 18.71 -14.47 21.72
N LEU A 63 18.02 -13.65 20.91
CA LEU A 63 18.47 -13.29 19.57
C LEU A 63 19.80 -12.52 19.59
N ALA A 64 19.95 -11.53 20.48
CA ALA A 64 21.17 -10.75 20.62
C ALA A 64 22.34 -11.61 21.11
N GLU A 65 22.12 -12.44 22.13
CA GLU A 65 23.14 -13.34 22.68
C GLU A 65 23.63 -14.35 21.63
N GLU A 66 22.72 -14.94 20.86
CA GLU A 66 23.09 -15.90 19.83
C GLU A 66 23.78 -15.23 18.64
N ALA A 67 23.32 -14.05 18.22
CA ALA A 67 24.00 -13.26 17.20
C ALA A 67 25.42 -12.88 17.66
N ALA A 68 25.58 -12.43 18.90
CA ALA A 68 26.89 -12.09 19.47
C ALA A 68 27.82 -13.30 19.55
N ALA A 69 27.32 -14.45 19.98
CA ALA A 69 28.09 -15.70 20.05
C ALA A 69 28.63 -16.14 18.68
N ARG A 70 27.91 -15.83 17.60
CA ARG A 70 28.28 -16.12 16.21
C ARG A 70 28.98 -14.97 15.49
N GLY A 71 29.21 -13.84 16.15
CA GLY A 71 29.79 -12.64 15.52
C GLY A 71 28.91 -11.99 14.45
N LEU A 72 27.59 -12.21 14.51
CA LEU A 72 26.62 -11.70 13.55
C LEU A 72 26.11 -10.32 13.97
N ARG A 73 25.75 -9.50 12.96
CA ARG A 73 25.02 -8.25 13.18
C ARG A 73 23.60 -8.38 12.64
N ILE A 74 22.63 -8.22 13.51
CA ILE A 74 21.21 -8.39 13.18
C ILE A 74 20.79 -7.36 12.12
N ALA A 75 20.10 -7.82 11.08
CA ALA A 75 19.52 -7.04 9.99
C ALA A 75 20.51 -6.22 9.12
N GLN A 76 21.82 -6.31 9.35
CA GLN A 76 22.87 -5.53 8.66
C GLN A 76 23.28 -6.12 7.29
N GLY A 77 22.98 -7.39 7.02
CA GLY A 77 23.36 -8.08 5.78
C GLY A 77 22.45 -7.76 4.58
N ARG A 78 21.60 -6.73 4.65
CA ARG A 78 20.64 -6.37 3.59
C ARG A 78 21.10 -5.15 2.81
N ILE A 79 20.90 -5.19 1.50
CA ILE A 79 21.12 -4.04 0.60
C ILE A 79 20.15 -2.90 0.93
N HIS A 80 18.89 -3.25 1.19
CA HIS A 80 17.87 -2.27 1.52
C HIS A 80 17.75 -2.11 3.04
N ARG A 81 18.08 -0.92 3.54
CA ARG A 81 17.95 -0.50 4.95
C ARG A 81 18.71 -1.43 5.92
N PRO A 82 20.04 -1.57 5.77
CA PRO A 82 20.84 -2.36 6.72
C PRO A 82 20.63 -1.86 8.15
N GLY A 83 20.42 -2.78 9.09
CA GLY A 83 20.21 -2.47 10.51
C GLY A 83 18.83 -1.93 10.89
N VAL A 84 17.82 -2.01 10.01
CA VAL A 84 16.46 -1.49 10.28
C VAL A 84 15.41 -2.60 10.32
N LEU A 85 14.78 -2.84 11.46
CA LEU A 85 13.67 -3.78 11.57
C LEU A 85 12.32 -3.13 11.27
N PHE A 86 11.42 -3.93 10.70
CA PHE A 86 10.02 -3.59 10.50
C PHE A 86 9.19 -4.37 11.54
N PRO A 87 8.63 -3.69 12.55
CA PRO A 87 7.80 -4.31 13.58
C PRO A 87 6.39 -4.64 13.08
N TYR A 88 6.09 -4.29 11.82
CA TYR A 88 4.79 -4.50 11.21
C TYR A 88 4.89 -5.44 10.01
N LEU A 89 3.93 -6.35 9.92
CA LEU A 89 3.61 -7.04 8.68
C LEU A 89 2.12 -7.41 8.71
N ASP A 90 1.74 -8.36 9.56
CA ASP A 90 0.37 -8.87 9.66
C ASP A 90 -0.45 -8.22 10.79
N ASN A 91 -0.15 -6.96 11.10
CA ASN A 91 -0.70 -6.20 12.22
C ASN A 91 -0.76 -4.69 11.92
N ASP A 92 -1.35 -3.92 12.83
CA ASP A 92 -1.14 -2.48 12.91
C ASP A 92 -0.32 -2.17 14.15
N ILE A 93 0.92 -1.72 13.97
CA ILE A 93 1.87 -1.65 15.09
C ILE A 93 1.52 -0.60 16.14
N SER A 94 0.74 0.43 15.80
CA SER A 94 0.24 1.40 16.79
C SER A 94 -0.74 0.80 17.80
N ALA A 95 -1.35 -0.34 17.48
CA ALA A 95 -2.27 -1.03 18.37
C ALA A 95 -1.55 -1.94 19.38
N TYR A 96 -0.25 -2.19 19.18
CA TYR A 96 0.54 -3.04 20.07
C TYR A 96 0.93 -2.25 21.34
N PRO A 97 0.41 -2.63 22.53
CA PRO A 97 0.50 -1.79 23.73
C PRO A 97 1.87 -1.85 24.44
N TYR A 98 2.86 -2.49 23.83
CA TYR A 98 4.24 -2.60 24.31
C TYR A 98 5.25 -2.16 23.24
N LEU A 99 4.83 -1.29 22.31
CA LEU A 99 5.72 -0.78 21.25
C LEU A 99 6.87 0.06 21.82
N ASP A 100 6.67 0.72 22.96
CA ASP A 100 7.73 1.40 23.71
C ASP A 100 8.79 0.39 24.20
N THR A 101 8.38 -0.71 24.83
CA THR A 101 9.28 -1.80 25.22
C THR A 101 10.02 -2.38 24.03
N TYR A 102 9.33 -2.59 22.90
CA TYR A 102 9.96 -3.03 21.65
C TYR A 102 11.03 -2.05 21.18
N ALA A 103 10.73 -0.76 21.19
CA ALA A 103 11.64 0.30 20.78
C ALA A 103 12.88 0.36 21.68
N GLU A 104 12.71 0.20 23.00
CA GLU A 104 13.81 0.10 23.97
C GLU A 104 14.71 -1.10 23.68
N LEU A 105 14.13 -2.30 23.55
CA LEU A 105 14.89 -3.51 23.26
C LEU A 105 15.58 -3.45 21.88
N ALA A 106 14.94 -2.85 20.88
CA ALA A 106 15.57 -2.64 19.58
C ALA A 106 16.83 -1.76 19.69
N ARG A 107 16.78 -0.69 20.49
CA ARG A 107 17.92 0.21 20.73
C ARG A 107 18.99 -0.46 21.59
N ASP A 108 18.60 -0.97 22.75
CA ASP A 108 19.51 -1.28 23.86
C ASP A 108 20.00 -2.73 23.84
N VAL A 109 19.23 -3.65 23.22
CA VAL A 109 19.56 -5.08 23.18
C VAL A 109 19.99 -5.50 21.78
N LEU A 110 19.20 -5.17 20.75
CA LEU A 110 19.49 -5.60 19.38
C LEU A 110 20.47 -4.66 18.64
N GLY A 111 20.59 -3.41 19.08
CA GLY A 111 21.43 -2.40 18.40
C GLY A 111 20.95 -2.05 16.99
N VAL A 112 19.64 -2.07 16.75
CA VAL A 112 19.00 -1.81 15.45
C VAL A 112 18.10 -0.58 15.51
N LYS A 113 17.81 0.00 14.35
CA LYS A 113 16.73 0.98 14.19
C LYS A 113 15.44 0.27 13.82
N ILE A 114 14.31 0.97 13.96
CA ILE A 114 13.00 0.48 13.59
C ILE A 114 12.33 1.44 12.63
N ARG A 115 11.49 0.91 11.75
CA ARG A 115 10.66 1.71 10.85
C ARG A 115 9.22 1.30 11.01
N MET A 116 8.32 2.25 11.28
CA MET A 116 6.91 1.95 11.49
C MET A 116 6.03 2.42 10.33
N SER A 117 4.96 1.65 10.09
CA SER A 117 3.83 2.05 9.27
C SER A 117 2.55 1.68 10.03
N SER A 118 1.60 2.60 10.11
CA SER A 118 0.37 2.41 10.89
C SER A 118 -0.78 3.21 10.31
N VAL A 119 -2.05 2.84 10.59
CA VAL A 119 -3.20 3.71 10.28
C VAL A 119 -3.57 4.67 11.42
N GLY A 120 -2.79 4.69 12.52
CA GLY A 120 -3.02 5.49 13.73
C GLY A 120 -3.60 4.66 14.88
N PHE A 121 -4.02 5.32 15.96
CA PHE A 121 -4.62 4.68 17.14
C PHE A 121 -5.73 5.56 17.70
N SER A 122 -6.63 4.99 18.52
CA SER A 122 -7.71 5.77 19.13
C SER A 122 -7.21 6.66 20.26
N ALA A 123 -7.60 7.93 20.25
CA ALA A 123 -7.35 8.85 21.36
C ALA A 123 -8.09 8.46 22.65
N HIS A 124 -9.13 7.61 22.55
CA HIS A 124 -9.87 7.09 23.71
C HIS A 124 -9.13 5.96 24.43
N ASN A 125 -8.12 5.36 23.79
CA ASN A 125 -7.23 4.41 24.46
C ASN A 125 -6.09 5.16 25.17
N THR A 126 -6.30 5.44 26.46
CA THR A 126 -5.34 6.18 27.30
C THR A 126 -3.99 5.48 27.42
N ARG A 127 -3.99 4.14 27.46
CA ARG A 127 -2.76 3.33 27.53
C ARG A 127 -1.93 3.46 26.25
N LEU A 128 -2.54 3.34 25.08
CA LEU A 128 -1.84 3.55 23.81
C LEU A 128 -1.36 4.98 23.68
N THR A 129 -2.18 5.96 24.09
CA THR A 129 -1.80 7.37 24.09
C THR A 129 -0.54 7.62 24.92
N GLU A 130 -0.47 7.07 26.13
CA GLU A 130 0.69 7.26 27.01
C GLU A 130 1.94 6.57 26.47
N MET A 131 1.81 5.34 25.99
CA MET A 131 2.90 4.62 25.32
C MET A 131 3.44 5.40 24.12
N HIS A 132 2.58 5.97 23.27
CA HIS A 132 3.01 6.77 22.12
C HIS A 132 3.68 8.09 22.53
N ARG A 133 3.26 8.72 23.64
CA ARG A 133 3.95 9.91 24.19
C ARG A 133 5.35 9.55 24.67
N ARG A 134 5.52 8.45 25.40
CA ARG A 134 6.83 7.95 25.84
C ARG A 134 7.75 7.68 24.66
N ILE A 135 7.23 7.04 23.60
CA ILE A 135 8.00 6.83 22.36
C ILE A 135 8.56 8.14 21.80
N VAL A 136 7.72 9.17 21.71
CA VAL A 136 8.11 10.47 21.15
C VAL A 136 9.12 11.19 22.05
N ALA A 137 8.90 11.15 23.37
CA ALA A 137 9.75 11.81 24.36
C ALA A 137 11.15 11.16 24.45
N ASP A 138 11.19 9.83 24.60
CA ASP A 138 12.37 9.15 25.13
C ASP A 138 13.04 8.20 24.12
N LEU A 139 12.30 7.74 23.11
CA LEU A 139 12.74 6.64 22.24
C LEU A 139 12.86 7.03 20.78
N GLY A 140 12.56 8.27 20.41
CA GLY A 140 12.45 8.62 19.00
C GLY A 140 13.75 8.45 18.19
N GLU A 141 14.92 8.36 18.84
CA GLU A 141 16.19 8.05 18.17
C GLU A 141 16.24 6.64 17.57
N VAL A 142 15.44 5.68 18.04
CA VAL A 142 15.42 4.32 17.47
C VAL A 142 14.71 4.28 16.11
N PHE A 143 13.96 5.31 15.73
CA PHE A 143 13.16 5.29 14.50
C PHE A 143 13.95 5.80 13.28
N ASP A 144 14.12 4.95 12.27
CA ASP A 144 14.62 5.31 10.93
C ASP A 144 13.53 5.97 10.06
N GLY A 145 12.25 5.70 10.37
CA GLY A 145 11.14 6.30 9.65
C GLY A 145 9.77 5.92 10.22
N ILE A 146 8.81 6.80 10.02
CA ILE A 146 7.44 6.71 10.54
C ILE A 146 6.48 7.09 9.43
N ARG A 147 5.57 6.18 9.10
CA ARG A 147 4.53 6.43 8.09
C ARG A 147 3.14 6.23 8.68
N PHE A 148 2.27 7.20 8.45
CA PHE A 148 0.84 7.05 8.70
C PHE A 148 0.11 6.81 7.40
N SER A 149 -0.64 5.72 7.32
CA SER A 149 -1.36 5.29 6.13
C SER A 149 -2.83 5.65 6.26
N LEU A 150 -3.30 6.53 5.38
CA LEU A 150 -4.71 6.81 5.19
C LEU A 150 -5.25 5.93 4.06
N THR A 151 -6.22 5.08 4.38
CA THR A 151 -6.81 4.11 3.46
C THR A 151 -8.33 4.09 3.58
N PRO A 152 -9.09 3.94 2.47
CA PRO A 152 -10.55 3.94 2.49
C PRO A 152 -11.14 2.67 3.12
N TYR A 153 -10.28 1.73 3.53
CA TYR A 153 -10.69 0.42 4.03
C TYR A 153 -10.46 0.21 5.53
N ALA A 154 -9.88 1.20 6.23
CA ALA A 154 -9.79 1.13 7.68
C ALA A 154 -11.21 1.09 8.29
N THR A 155 -11.42 0.25 9.30
CA THR A 155 -12.75 0.07 9.92
C THR A 155 -13.32 1.41 10.42
N GLY A 156 -12.51 2.23 11.10
CA GLY A 156 -12.91 3.57 11.55
C GLY A 156 -13.24 4.53 10.41
N TYR A 157 -12.47 4.51 9.31
CA TYR A 157 -12.74 5.37 8.15
C TYR A 157 -14.06 5.02 7.47
N ILE A 158 -14.37 3.73 7.33
CA ILE A 158 -15.65 3.27 6.76
C ILE A 158 -16.80 3.74 7.66
N GLY A 159 -16.65 3.63 8.99
CA GLY A 159 -17.60 4.17 9.97
C GLY A 159 -18.97 3.50 9.93
N LYS A 160 -19.06 2.25 9.45
CA LYS A 160 -20.32 1.49 9.36
C LYS A 160 -20.50 0.45 10.47
N ALA A 161 -19.43 0.13 11.20
CA ALA A 161 -19.52 -0.83 12.31
C ALA A 161 -20.04 -0.12 13.58
N PRO A 162 -20.72 -0.83 14.50
CA PRO A 162 -21.11 -0.25 15.79
C PRO A 162 -19.90 0.33 16.53
N GLY A 163 -20.08 1.51 17.13
CA GLY A 163 -19.01 2.22 17.85
C GLY A 163 -17.88 2.71 16.94
N THR A 164 -18.14 2.96 15.65
CA THR A 164 -17.14 3.51 14.73
C THR A 164 -17.66 4.71 13.95
N SER A 165 -16.79 5.69 13.71
CA SER A 165 -17.13 6.89 12.93
C SER A 165 -15.93 7.43 12.16
N ARG A 166 -16.18 7.92 10.94
CA ARG A 166 -15.16 8.61 10.13
C ARG A 166 -14.70 9.91 10.77
N ASP A 167 -15.58 10.63 11.47
CA ASP A 167 -15.21 11.84 12.18
C ASP A 167 -14.30 11.51 13.37
N GLN A 168 -14.61 10.46 14.12
CA GLN A 168 -13.71 9.97 15.17
C GLN A 168 -12.37 9.51 14.58
N TYR A 169 -12.37 8.80 13.44
CA TYR A 169 -11.15 8.41 12.75
C TYR A 169 -10.31 9.63 12.33
N THR A 170 -10.96 10.71 11.88
CA THR A 170 -10.30 11.98 11.54
C THR A 170 -9.68 12.64 12.78
N ALA A 171 -10.41 12.64 13.90
CA ALA A 171 -9.93 13.17 15.17
C ALA A 171 -8.74 12.36 15.72
N ASP A 172 -8.80 11.03 15.60
CA ASP A 172 -7.74 10.10 16.00
C ASP A 172 -6.49 10.29 15.13
N LEU A 173 -6.63 10.43 13.81
CA LEU A 173 -5.51 10.75 12.93
C LEU A 173 -4.88 12.10 13.32
N ALA A 174 -5.69 13.13 13.58
CA ALA A 174 -5.19 14.42 14.06
C ALA A 174 -4.46 14.30 15.40
N HIS A 175 -4.99 13.49 16.32
CA HIS A 175 -4.37 13.20 17.61
C HIS A 175 -3.01 12.51 17.46
N THR A 176 -2.94 11.45 16.65
CA THR A 176 -1.70 10.74 16.32
C THR A 176 -0.67 11.70 15.70
N LEU A 177 -1.06 12.49 14.69
CA LEU A 177 -0.16 13.44 14.02
C LEU A 177 0.36 14.52 14.97
N ARG A 178 -0.47 14.99 15.92
CA ARG A 178 -0.08 15.96 16.93
C ARG A 178 0.94 15.39 17.91
N ILE A 179 0.73 14.17 18.41
CA ILE A 179 1.67 13.49 19.31
C ILE A 179 3.01 13.29 18.61
N TYR A 180 3.00 12.80 17.36
CA TYR A 180 4.22 12.45 16.65
C TYR A 180 4.97 13.63 16.06
N ARG A 181 4.35 14.81 15.92
CA ARG A 181 4.93 15.97 15.24
C ARG A 181 6.38 16.29 15.67
N PRO A 182 6.71 16.41 16.97
CA PRO A 182 8.09 16.72 17.38
C PRO A 182 9.10 15.70 16.86
N LEU A 183 8.69 14.42 16.81
CA LEU A 183 9.52 13.35 16.29
C LEU A 183 9.62 13.38 14.76
N LEU A 184 8.51 13.60 14.06
CA LEU A 184 8.51 13.67 12.59
C LEU A 184 9.36 14.84 12.09
N ASP A 185 9.29 15.98 12.76
CA ASP A 185 10.09 17.18 12.44
C ASP A 185 11.58 16.93 12.71
N ARG A 186 11.93 16.19 13.77
CA ARG A 186 13.31 15.80 14.08
C ARG A 186 13.88 14.78 13.09
N ILE A 187 13.10 13.79 12.68
CA ILE A 187 13.50 12.76 11.70
C ILE A 187 13.62 13.38 10.30
N GLY A 188 12.83 14.41 10.01
CA GLY A 188 12.74 15.05 8.70
C GLY A 188 11.69 14.39 7.81
N HIS A 189 10.95 15.20 7.06
CA HIS A 189 9.86 14.72 6.19
C HIS A 189 10.41 14.07 4.92
N GLY A 190 9.76 13.00 4.49
CA GLY A 190 10.13 12.26 3.28
C GLY A 190 9.46 10.91 3.23
N ALA A 191 9.21 10.40 2.02
CA ALA A 191 8.71 9.04 1.84
C ALA A 191 9.62 8.01 2.53
N ALA A 192 10.93 8.26 2.52
CA ALA A 192 11.95 7.45 3.19
C ALA A 192 12.02 7.63 4.70
N THR A 193 11.41 8.66 5.28
CA THR A 193 11.60 9.06 6.68
C THR A 193 10.23 9.25 7.34
N ALA A 194 9.67 10.45 7.37
CA ALA A 194 8.38 10.77 7.98
C ALA A 194 7.35 11.27 6.94
N ALA A 195 6.20 10.58 6.83
CA ALA A 195 5.15 10.96 5.87
C ALA A 195 3.76 10.42 6.24
N VAL A 196 2.74 11.03 5.62
CA VAL A 196 1.38 10.49 5.51
C VAL A 196 1.16 9.97 4.09
N GLU A 197 0.92 8.67 3.95
CA GLU A 197 0.61 8.03 2.68
C GLU A 197 -0.91 7.91 2.50
N MET A 198 -1.41 8.36 1.35
CA MET A 198 -2.80 8.18 0.94
C MET A 198 -2.88 7.11 -0.15
N ARG A 199 -3.78 6.14 0.02
CA ARG A 199 -4.05 5.05 -0.92
C ARG A 199 -5.52 5.06 -1.30
N PHE A 200 -5.84 5.22 -2.57
CA PHE A 200 -7.22 5.34 -3.03
C PHE A 200 -7.82 3.99 -3.42
N ALA A 201 -9.15 3.87 -3.32
CA ALA A 201 -9.86 2.75 -3.92
C ALA A 201 -9.68 2.80 -5.45
N PRO A 202 -9.53 1.66 -6.15
CA PRO A 202 -9.40 1.67 -7.60
C PRO A 202 -10.73 2.06 -8.27
N LEU A 203 -10.66 2.81 -9.38
CA LEU A 203 -11.78 3.00 -10.28
C LEU A 203 -11.81 1.84 -11.26
N VAL A 204 -12.78 0.93 -11.07
CA VAL A 204 -12.91 -0.31 -11.85
C VAL A 204 -14.22 -0.32 -12.62
N GLY A 205 -14.14 -0.24 -13.95
CA GLY A 205 -15.28 -0.43 -14.84
C GLY A 205 -15.27 -1.84 -15.43
N ILE A 206 -16.37 -2.57 -15.28
CA ILE A 206 -16.56 -3.87 -15.91
C ILE A 206 -17.42 -3.67 -17.16
N ALA A 207 -16.82 -3.87 -18.32
CA ALA A 207 -17.45 -3.77 -19.62
C ALA A 207 -16.64 -4.58 -20.64
N GLU A 208 -17.30 -4.98 -21.72
CA GLU A 208 -16.61 -5.61 -22.84
C GLU A 208 -15.62 -4.62 -23.46
N LEU A 209 -14.37 -5.06 -23.63
CA LEU A 209 -13.34 -4.34 -24.36
C LEU A 209 -13.39 -4.85 -25.80
N THR A 210 -13.80 -3.97 -26.70
CA THR A 210 -13.77 -4.22 -28.13
C THR A 210 -12.42 -3.76 -28.70
N VAL A 211 -11.76 -4.63 -29.46
CA VAL A 211 -10.49 -4.37 -30.15
C VAL A 211 -10.74 -4.58 -31.64
N THR A 212 -10.83 -3.51 -32.42
CA THR A 212 -11.26 -3.55 -33.83
C THR A 212 -10.44 -2.61 -34.70
N HIS A 213 -10.72 -2.64 -36.02
CA HIS A 213 -10.26 -1.62 -36.95
C HIS A 213 -11.45 -0.93 -37.60
N VAL A 214 -11.42 0.39 -37.66
CA VAL A 214 -12.47 1.23 -38.25
C VAL A 214 -11.79 2.23 -39.16
N ASP A 215 -12.17 2.25 -40.44
CA ASP A 215 -11.58 3.11 -41.47
C ASP A 215 -10.02 3.04 -41.51
N GLY A 216 -9.46 1.86 -41.25
CA GLY A 216 -8.01 1.62 -41.21
C GLY A 216 -7.32 2.04 -39.90
N HIS A 217 -8.04 2.59 -38.92
CA HIS A 217 -7.51 2.92 -37.61
C HIS A 217 -7.77 1.79 -36.62
N HIS A 218 -6.77 1.47 -35.80
CA HIS A 218 -6.95 0.54 -34.68
C HIS A 218 -7.73 1.23 -33.55
N VAL A 219 -8.79 0.59 -33.08
CA VAL A 219 -9.74 1.15 -32.11
C VAL A 219 -9.89 0.23 -30.91
N LEU A 220 -9.75 0.80 -29.71
CA LEU A 220 -10.04 0.16 -28.44
C LEU A 220 -11.23 0.87 -27.79
N GLN A 221 -12.30 0.14 -27.49
CA GLN A 221 -13.49 0.70 -26.83
C GLN A 221 -13.83 -0.08 -25.57
N VAL A 222 -13.95 0.59 -24.43
CA VAL A 222 -14.49 0.01 -23.20
C VAL A 222 -15.11 1.08 -22.29
N GLY A 223 -16.37 0.87 -21.90
CA GLY A 223 -17.10 1.84 -21.08
C GLY A 223 -17.09 3.25 -21.74
N PRO A 224 -16.70 4.30 -21.01
CA PRO A 224 -16.64 5.66 -21.56
C PRO A 224 -15.40 5.93 -22.43
N HIS A 225 -14.47 4.97 -22.56
CA HIS A 225 -13.17 5.22 -23.18
C HIS A 225 -13.09 4.63 -24.59
N LEU A 226 -12.89 5.53 -25.56
CA LEU A 226 -12.62 5.24 -26.96
C LEU A 226 -11.19 5.68 -27.30
N LEU A 227 -10.31 4.76 -27.67
CA LEU A 227 -8.95 5.07 -28.10
C LEU A 227 -8.82 4.73 -29.57
N ILE A 228 -8.48 5.74 -30.38
CA ILE A 228 -8.35 5.64 -31.84
C ILE A 228 -6.91 5.88 -32.22
N SER A 229 -6.27 4.98 -32.97
CA SER A 229 -4.88 5.18 -33.40
C SER A 229 -4.75 6.47 -34.22
N ALA A 230 -3.74 7.29 -33.94
CA ALA A 230 -3.59 8.59 -34.61
C ALA A 230 -3.28 8.44 -36.11
N GLN A 231 -2.72 7.30 -36.51
CA GLN A 231 -2.45 6.94 -37.90
C GLN A 231 -3.17 5.64 -38.24
N PRO A 232 -3.55 5.44 -39.51
CA PRO A 232 -3.99 4.13 -39.99
C PRO A 232 -2.88 3.09 -39.75
N ASP A 233 -3.27 1.90 -39.32
CA ASP A 233 -2.39 0.74 -39.22
C ASP A 233 -3.20 -0.52 -39.46
N GLU A 234 -2.58 -1.51 -40.09
CA GLU A 234 -3.16 -2.82 -40.37
C GLU A 234 -2.78 -3.86 -39.29
N GLY A 235 -1.74 -3.57 -38.49
CA GLY A 235 -1.17 -4.51 -37.52
C GLY A 235 -1.63 -4.29 -36.07
N PRO A 236 -1.66 -5.36 -35.25
CA PRO A 236 -1.87 -5.21 -33.81
C PRO A 236 -0.72 -4.41 -33.18
N LEU A 237 -1.00 -3.74 -32.06
CA LEU A 237 0.07 -3.13 -31.26
C LEU A 237 1.14 -4.18 -30.89
N PRO A 238 2.43 -3.87 -31.09
CA PRO A 238 3.51 -4.74 -30.61
C PRO A 238 3.53 -4.77 -29.08
N VAL A 239 3.94 -5.91 -28.53
CA VAL A 239 4.09 -6.07 -27.08
C VAL A 239 5.25 -5.19 -26.59
N THR A 240 4.96 -4.34 -25.61
CA THR A 240 5.92 -3.56 -24.86
C THR A 240 6.40 -4.39 -23.66
N VAL A 241 7.72 -4.45 -23.45
CA VAL A 241 8.32 -5.10 -22.28
C VAL A 241 9.10 -4.08 -21.45
N ILE A 242 9.22 -4.35 -20.14
CA ILE A 242 10.17 -3.64 -19.28
C ILE A 242 11.52 -4.32 -19.46
N GLU A 243 12.45 -3.67 -20.16
CA GLU A 243 13.76 -4.25 -20.42
C GLU A 243 14.64 -4.25 -19.16
N ARG A 244 14.55 -3.18 -18.37
CA ARG A 244 15.28 -2.98 -17.13
C ARG A 244 14.65 -1.88 -16.29
N LEU A 245 15.16 -1.74 -15.07
CA LEU A 245 15.00 -0.51 -14.29
C LEU A 245 16.24 0.38 -14.49
N ASP A 246 16.05 1.68 -14.63
CA ASP A 246 17.15 2.66 -14.67
C ASP A 246 17.77 2.90 -13.28
N GLU A 247 18.78 3.77 -13.20
CA GLU A 247 19.47 4.14 -11.95
C GLU A 247 18.55 4.79 -10.90
N ARG A 248 17.41 5.34 -11.34
CA ARG A 248 16.36 5.93 -10.49
C ARG A 248 15.21 4.95 -10.25
N ASN A 249 15.44 3.68 -10.58
CA ASN A 249 14.48 2.60 -10.52
C ASN A 249 13.20 2.86 -11.32
N GLN A 250 13.26 3.59 -12.43
CA GLN A 250 12.15 3.76 -13.37
C GLN A 250 12.17 2.68 -14.46
N PRO A 251 11.01 2.21 -14.93
CA PRO A 251 10.96 1.22 -15.99
C PRO A 251 11.47 1.80 -17.32
N VAL A 252 12.38 1.08 -17.98
CA VAL A 252 12.79 1.35 -19.36
C VAL A 252 12.00 0.41 -20.27
N LEU A 253 11.17 0.99 -21.14
CA LEU A 253 10.29 0.26 -22.04
C LEU A 253 10.96 -0.02 -23.39
N SER A 254 10.66 -1.16 -24.00
CA SER A 254 11.18 -1.53 -25.33
C SER A 254 10.70 -0.63 -26.47
N GLY A 255 9.72 0.23 -26.24
CA GLY A 255 9.24 1.21 -27.20
C GLY A 255 8.43 2.34 -26.56
N PRO A 256 8.25 3.48 -27.26
CA PRO A 256 7.61 4.68 -26.73
C PRO A 256 6.08 4.59 -26.65
N GLY A 257 5.48 3.47 -27.06
CA GLY A 257 4.03 3.37 -27.28
C GLY A 257 3.62 4.01 -28.60
N ARG A 258 2.40 3.72 -29.05
CA ARG A 258 1.85 4.30 -30.29
C ARG A 258 0.89 5.43 -29.92
N PRO A 259 0.87 6.55 -30.66
CA PRO A 259 -0.04 7.66 -30.38
C PRO A 259 -1.49 7.32 -30.72
N TYR A 260 -2.40 7.59 -29.80
CA TYR A 260 -3.85 7.46 -29.95
C TYR A 260 -4.52 8.79 -29.57
N LEU A 261 -5.68 9.06 -30.15
CA LEU A 261 -6.66 9.97 -29.61
C LEU A 261 -7.53 9.20 -28.60
N HIS A 262 -7.43 9.56 -27.32
CA HIS A 262 -8.31 9.07 -26.27
C HIS A 262 -9.50 10.01 -26.13
N VAL A 263 -10.67 9.55 -26.56
CA VAL A 263 -11.95 10.18 -26.34
C VAL A 263 -12.62 9.56 -25.12
N THR A 264 -13.02 10.39 -24.16
CA THR A 264 -13.84 9.98 -23.01
C THR A 264 -15.25 10.55 -23.19
N ALA A 265 -16.21 9.65 -23.42
CA ALA A 265 -17.63 9.96 -23.56
C ALA A 265 -18.48 8.68 -23.37
N ASP A 266 -19.35 8.67 -22.35
CA ASP A 266 -20.32 7.59 -22.10
C ASP A 266 -21.23 7.29 -23.31
N ALA A 267 -21.46 8.28 -24.18
CA ALA A 267 -22.37 8.16 -25.33
C ALA A 267 -21.67 7.78 -26.64
N ALA A 268 -20.34 7.79 -26.73
CA ALA A 268 -19.63 7.53 -27.98
C ALA A 268 -19.65 6.03 -28.33
N GLN A 269 -19.85 5.73 -29.61
CA GLN A 269 -19.82 4.37 -30.17
C GLN A 269 -18.66 4.22 -31.16
N PRO A 270 -18.03 3.04 -31.27
CA PRO A 270 -16.86 2.85 -32.13
C PRO A 270 -17.26 2.60 -33.60
N ASP A 271 -18.04 3.50 -34.20
CA ASP A 271 -18.42 3.43 -35.62
C ASP A 271 -17.58 4.37 -36.50
N SER A 272 -17.63 4.17 -37.82
CA SER A 272 -16.84 4.95 -38.79
C SER A 272 -17.16 6.45 -38.75
N ALA A 273 -18.41 6.84 -38.48
CA ALA A 273 -18.77 8.26 -38.38
C ALA A 273 -18.11 8.90 -37.14
N THR A 274 -18.27 8.25 -36.00
CA THR A 274 -17.68 8.68 -34.72
C THR A 274 -16.16 8.76 -34.80
N VAL A 275 -15.50 7.77 -35.41
CA VAL A 275 -14.04 7.76 -35.55
C VAL A 275 -13.56 8.92 -36.42
N ARG A 276 -14.18 9.14 -37.58
CA ARG A 276 -13.82 10.27 -38.46
C ARG A 276 -14.08 11.62 -37.78
N ASP A 277 -15.24 11.78 -37.14
CA ASP A 277 -15.60 13.03 -36.46
C ASP A 277 -14.69 13.30 -35.26
N ALA A 278 -14.32 12.27 -34.49
CA ALA A 278 -13.37 12.40 -33.40
C ALA A 278 -11.99 12.85 -33.89
N LEU A 279 -11.45 12.22 -34.93
CA LEU A 279 -10.15 12.57 -35.51
C LEU A 279 -10.16 13.98 -36.15
N ALA A 280 -11.30 14.42 -36.68
CA ALA A 280 -11.49 15.75 -37.23
C ALA A 280 -11.78 16.83 -36.17
N GLY A 281 -12.00 16.45 -34.91
CA GLY A 281 -12.41 17.37 -33.84
C GLY A 281 -13.84 17.89 -33.99
N LEU A 282 -14.71 17.16 -34.69
CA LEU A 282 -16.09 17.50 -35.02
C LEU A 282 -17.13 16.67 -34.25
N LEU A 283 -16.69 15.84 -33.30
CA LEU A 283 -17.57 14.94 -32.56
C LEU A 283 -18.65 15.71 -31.78
N ALA A 284 -19.91 15.49 -32.14
CA ALA A 284 -21.05 16.26 -31.62
C ALA A 284 -21.44 15.92 -30.18
N VAL A 285 -21.15 14.71 -29.71
CA VAL A 285 -21.44 14.31 -28.32
C VAL A 285 -20.52 15.07 -27.37
N GLN A 286 -21.00 15.37 -26.16
CA GLN A 286 -20.13 15.94 -25.14
C GLN A 286 -19.03 14.93 -24.79
N HIS A 287 -17.78 15.37 -24.86
CA HIS A 287 -16.63 14.50 -24.68
C HIS A 287 -15.42 15.27 -24.14
N ARG A 288 -14.41 14.52 -23.72
CA ARG A 288 -13.04 15.01 -23.56
C ARG A 288 -12.14 14.24 -24.51
N ALA A 289 -11.15 14.91 -25.08
CA ALA A 289 -10.19 14.28 -25.97
C ALA A 289 -8.77 14.67 -25.56
N ALA A 290 -7.85 13.70 -25.60
CA ALA A 290 -6.43 13.92 -25.38
C ALA A 290 -5.61 12.95 -26.24
N THR A 291 -4.42 13.37 -26.66
CA THR A 291 -3.45 12.45 -27.27
C THR A 291 -2.73 11.68 -26.17
N VAL A 292 -2.65 10.36 -26.30
CA VAL A 292 -2.02 9.45 -25.34
C VAL A 292 -1.10 8.46 -26.04
N ALA A 293 -0.10 7.95 -25.33
CA ALA A 293 0.72 6.83 -25.80
C ALA A 293 0.12 5.51 -25.30
N VAL A 294 -0.30 4.64 -26.22
CA VAL A 294 -0.85 3.32 -25.92
C VAL A 294 0.22 2.24 -26.08
N HIS A 295 0.30 1.39 -25.06
CA HIS A 295 1.14 0.21 -25.01
C HIS A 295 0.27 -1.04 -24.91
N ARG A 296 0.75 -2.15 -25.46
CA ARG A 296 0.24 -3.50 -25.18
C ARG A 296 1.25 -4.20 -24.28
N PHE A 297 0.81 -4.66 -23.12
CA PHE A 297 1.61 -5.43 -22.17
C PHE A 297 1.03 -6.84 -22.03
N THR A 298 1.80 -7.74 -21.43
CA THR A 298 1.37 -9.11 -21.12
C THR A 298 1.75 -9.43 -19.68
N ASN A 299 0.85 -10.10 -18.96
CA ASN A 299 1.11 -10.67 -17.63
C ASN A 299 0.64 -12.12 -17.57
N ALA A 300 0.64 -12.76 -16.40
CA ALA A 300 0.18 -14.14 -16.27
C ALA A 300 -1.30 -14.33 -16.62
N ASP A 301 -2.13 -13.29 -16.62
CA ASP A 301 -3.54 -13.37 -16.99
C ASP A 301 -3.77 -13.15 -18.50
N GLY A 302 -2.73 -12.79 -19.25
CA GLY A 302 -2.75 -12.53 -20.68
C GLY A 302 -2.48 -11.06 -21.02
N ASP A 303 -2.88 -10.65 -22.22
CA ASP A 303 -2.62 -9.30 -22.69
C ASP A 303 -3.50 -8.26 -21.99
N TYR A 304 -2.99 -7.04 -21.93
CA TYR A 304 -3.72 -5.84 -21.56
C TYR A 304 -3.12 -4.62 -22.26
N TYR A 305 -3.90 -3.55 -22.34
CA TYR A 305 -3.47 -2.29 -22.94
C TYR A 305 -3.33 -1.23 -21.85
N SER A 306 -2.42 -0.28 -22.03
CA SER A 306 -2.28 0.84 -21.12
C SER A 306 -2.00 2.12 -21.88
N ALA A 307 -2.79 3.15 -21.62
CA ALA A 307 -2.59 4.50 -22.11
C ALA A 307 -1.86 5.31 -21.02
N ASP A 308 -0.75 5.96 -21.41
CA ASP A 308 0.12 6.74 -20.53
C ASP A 308 0.44 6.03 -19.19
N PRO A 309 1.07 4.85 -19.21
CA PRO A 309 1.27 4.01 -18.02
C PRO A 309 2.20 4.61 -16.95
N ASP A 310 2.88 5.72 -17.23
CA ASP A 310 3.89 6.36 -16.36
C ASP A 310 3.53 7.83 -16.06
N PHE A 311 4.34 8.53 -15.24
CA PHE A 311 4.18 9.96 -14.99
C PHE A 311 4.50 10.75 -16.26
N HIS A 312 3.66 11.74 -16.53
CA HIS A 312 3.97 12.79 -17.50
C HIS A 312 5.21 13.60 -17.06
N PRO A 313 5.92 14.27 -17.99
CA PRO A 313 7.08 15.10 -17.65
C PRO A 313 6.79 16.18 -16.59
N ASP A 314 5.56 16.70 -16.58
CA ASP A 314 5.05 17.68 -15.60
C ASP A 314 4.71 17.06 -14.23
N GLY A 315 4.80 15.73 -14.09
CA GLY A 315 4.51 14.98 -12.88
C GLY A 315 3.06 14.53 -12.71
N ARG A 316 2.15 14.85 -13.64
CA ARG A 316 0.78 14.35 -13.62
C ARG A 316 0.74 12.85 -13.91
N PHE A 317 -0.32 12.19 -13.46
CA PHE A 317 -0.55 10.75 -13.68
C PHE A 317 -2.00 10.50 -14.09
N THR A 318 -2.20 9.94 -15.29
CA THR A 318 -3.50 9.75 -15.94
C THR A 318 -3.63 8.36 -16.57
N ALA A 319 -2.89 7.38 -16.04
CA ALA A 319 -2.81 6.05 -16.65
C ALA A 319 -4.18 5.36 -16.68
N LEU A 320 -4.53 4.82 -17.85
CA LEU A 320 -5.73 4.03 -18.06
C LEU A 320 -5.32 2.63 -18.54
N ASN A 321 -5.77 1.58 -17.85
CA ASN A 321 -5.44 0.20 -18.19
C ASN A 321 -6.69 -0.55 -18.65
N LEU A 322 -6.62 -1.23 -19.78
CA LEU A 322 -7.73 -1.93 -20.42
C LEU A 322 -7.43 -3.42 -20.47
N TYR A 323 -8.37 -4.23 -19.99
CA TYR A 323 -8.19 -5.65 -19.77
C TYR A 323 -9.19 -6.43 -20.61
N PRO A 324 -8.79 -7.06 -21.73
CA PRO A 324 -9.66 -7.99 -22.45
C PRO A 324 -9.96 -9.23 -21.60
N ALA A 325 -11.12 -9.88 -21.82
CA ALA A 325 -11.36 -11.18 -21.22
C ALA A 325 -10.39 -12.23 -21.77
N THR A 326 -9.98 -13.18 -20.93
CA THR A 326 -9.12 -14.32 -21.32
C THR A 326 -9.60 -15.58 -20.60
N ASP A 327 -9.04 -16.73 -20.92
CA ASP A 327 -9.34 -17.99 -20.20
C ASP A 327 -9.05 -17.90 -18.70
N ARG A 328 -8.12 -17.02 -18.30
CA ARG A 328 -7.75 -16.78 -16.89
C ARG A 328 -8.54 -15.61 -16.31
N ARG A 329 -8.62 -14.50 -17.05
CA ARG A 329 -9.30 -13.27 -16.64
C ARG A 329 -10.80 -13.39 -16.93
N LYS A 330 -11.56 -13.67 -15.87
CA LYS A 330 -13.00 -13.95 -15.93
C LYS A 330 -13.86 -12.82 -16.51
N ARG A 331 -13.36 -11.58 -16.52
CA ARG A 331 -14.10 -10.41 -17.00
C ARG A 331 -13.20 -9.49 -17.81
N SER A 332 -13.83 -8.77 -18.73
CA SER A 332 -13.25 -7.62 -19.41
C SER A 332 -13.55 -6.32 -18.65
N GLY A 333 -12.72 -5.31 -18.83
CA GLY A 333 -12.98 -3.98 -18.29
C GLY A 333 -11.77 -3.06 -18.30
N TYR A 334 -11.78 -2.06 -17.41
CA TYR A 334 -10.69 -1.11 -17.26
C TYR A 334 -10.41 -0.77 -15.79
N THR A 335 -9.18 -0.31 -15.54
CA THR A 335 -8.83 0.46 -14.35
C THR A 335 -8.34 1.84 -14.75
N ASP A 336 -9.01 2.88 -14.28
CA ASP A 336 -8.52 4.26 -14.40
C ASP A 336 -7.72 4.59 -13.14
N ALA A 337 -6.41 4.74 -13.31
CA ALA A 337 -5.46 4.99 -12.24
C ALA A 337 -5.10 6.48 -12.10
N THR A 338 -5.91 7.38 -12.70
CA THR A 338 -5.71 8.83 -12.63
C THR A 338 -5.59 9.30 -11.18
N ARG A 339 -4.48 9.99 -10.87
CA ARG A 339 -4.23 10.56 -9.54
C ARG A 339 -4.86 11.94 -9.45
N HIS A 340 -6.19 11.99 -9.34
CA HIS A 340 -6.92 13.25 -9.33
C HIS A 340 -6.46 14.22 -8.25
N PHE A 341 -6.13 13.73 -7.05
CA PHE A 341 -5.62 14.56 -5.97
C PHE A 341 -4.26 15.18 -6.32
N LEU A 342 -3.26 14.35 -6.65
CA LEU A 342 -1.95 14.82 -7.10
C LEU A 342 -2.06 15.81 -8.27
N ASN A 343 -2.82 15.47 -9.31
CA ASN A 343 -2.94 16.32 -10.49
C ASN A 343 -3.53 17.69 -10.13
N THR A 344 -4.53 17.73 -9.23
CA THR A 344 -5.14 18.99 -8.78
C THR A 344 -4.21 19.81 -7.88
N LEU A 345 -3.38 19.17 -7.05
CA LEU A 345 -2.31 19.86 -6.32
C LEU A 345 -1.32 20.53 -7.27
N LEU A 346 -0.90 19.81 -8.32
CA LEU A 346 0.04 20.32 -9.32
C LEU A 346 -0.57 21.49 -10.11
N ASP A 347 -1.83 21.39 -10.52
CA ASP A 347 -2.57 22.48 -11.20
C ASP A 347 -2.61 23.74 -10.31
N HIS A 348 -2.93 23.57 -9.02
CA HIS A 348 -3.01 24.68 -8.06
C HIS A 348 -1.67 25.37 -7.82
N LYS A 349 -0.58 24.60 -7.77
CA LYS A 349 0.80 25.12 -7.66
C LYS A 349 1.21 25.85 -8.93
N ALA A 350 0.95 25.27 -10.11
CA ALA A 350 1.28 25.88 -11.39
C ALA A 350 0.55 27.23 -11.57
N ALA A 351 -0.70 27.34 -11.14
CA ALA A 351 -1.47 28.59 -11.16
C ALA A 351 -0.86 29.70 -10.27
N ARG A 352 0.08 29.36 -9.39
CA ARG A 352 0.84 30.29 -8.53
C ARG A 352 2.29 30.47 -8.96
N GLY A 353 2.64 30.00 -10.16
CA GLY A 353 4.00 30.07 -10.69
C GLY A 353 4.98 29.11 -10.03
N LEU A 354 4.50 28.12 -9.26
CA LEU A 354 5.36 27.12 -8.61
C LEU A 354 5.51 25.90 -9.51
N ALA A 355 6.74 25.41 -9.67
CA ALA A 355 6.99 24.16 -10.34
C ALA A 355 6.53 22.97 -9.48
N ARG A 356 6.37 21.80 -10.12
CA ARG A 356 5.85 20.58 -9.48
C ARG A 356 6.60 20.19 -8.19
N ARG A 357 7.91 20.45 -8.12
CA ARG A 357 8.78 20.11 -6.98
C ARG A 357 9.01 21.23 -5.99
N ASP A 358 8.58 22.47 -6.30
CA ASP A 358 8.89 23.62 -5.46
C ASP A 358 8.15 23.53 -4.12
N PRO A 359 8.76 23.97 -3.01
CA PRO A 359 8.03 24.11 -1.76
C PRO A 359 6.94 25.18 -1.91
N PHE A 360 5.89 25.09 -1.09
CA PHE A 360 4.84 26.11 -1.03
C PHE A 360 4.68 26.59 0.42
N PRO A 361 5.68 27.34 0.96
CA PRO A 361 5.75 27.67 2.38
C PRO A 361 4.62 28.58 2.85
N ASP A 362 4.17 29.50 1.98
CA ASP A 362 3.13 30.48 2.29
C ASP A 362 1.70 29.97 2.03
N ALA A 363 1.54 28.67 1.80
CA ALA A 363 0.22 28.07 1.60
C ALA A 363 -0.66 28.29 2.84
N THR A 364 -1.93 28.63 2.60
CA THR A 364 -2.94 28.91 3.61
C THR A 364 -4.04 27.84 3.63
N ALA A 365 -4.92 27.87 4.63
CA ALA A 365 -6.11 27.03 4.64
C ALA A 365 -7.01 27.26 3.40
N SER A 366 -7.05 28.49 2.88
CA SER A 366 -7.79 28.81 1.65
C SER A 366 -7.22 28.10 0.42
N ASP A 367 -5.91 27.87 0.37
CA ASP A 367 -5.29 27.08 -0.69
C ASP A 367 -5.73 25.61 -0.65
N VAL A 368 -5.85 25.05 0.56
CA VAL A 368 -6.37 23.68 0.76
C VAL A 368 -7.83 23.59 0.32
N ASP A 369 -8.66 24.57 0.70
CA ASP A 369 -10.07 24.64 0.31
C ASP A 369 -10.26 24.81 -1.21
N ALA A 370 -9.37 25.55 -1.86
CA ALA A 370 -9.36 25.71 -3.31
C ALA A 370 -9.08 24.38 -4.02
N VAL A 371 -8.16 23.55 -3.53
CA VAL A 371 -7.89 22.21 -4.08
C VAL A 371 -9.11 21.30 -3.91
N LEU A 372 -9.73 21.29 -2.72
CA LEU A 372 -10.95 20.51 -2.47
C LEU A 372 -12.12 20.96 -3.37
N SER A 373 -12.25 22.27 -3.59
CA SER A 373 -13.27 22.83 -4.48
C SER A 373 -13.01 22.48 -5.94
N ALA A 374 -11.75 22.52 -6.39
CA ALA A 374 -11.35 22.12 -7.73
C ALA A 374 -11.62 20.62 -7.99
N LEU A 375 -11.42 19.74 -6.99
CA LEU A 375 -11.80 18.33 -7.10
C LEU A 375 -13.32 18.17 -7.26
N ARG A 376 -14.14 18.91 -6.50
CA ARG A 376 -15.60 18.89 -6.62
C ARG A 376 -16.07 19.37 -8.00
N PHE A 377 -15.50 20.47 -8.49
CA PHE A 377 -15.78 20.97 -9.84
C PHE A 377 -15.37 19.96 -10.91
N LYS A 378 -14.20 19.31 -10.76
CA LYS A 378 -13.76 18.26 -11.69
C LYS A 378 -14.73 17.08 -11.72
N ALA A 379 -15.27 16.67 -10.57
CA ALA A 379 -16.29 15.62 -10.49
C ALA A 379 -17.62 16.03 -11.17
N GLN A 380 -18.05 17.29 -11.05
CA GLN A 380 -19.23 17.80 -11.75
C GLN A 380 -19.01 17.85 -13.26
N ALA A 381 -17.84 18.34 -13.70
CA ALA A 381 -17.49 18.42 -15.11
C ALA A 381 -17.28 17.05 -15.77
N LEU A 382 -17.21 15.95 -15.00
CA LEU A 382 -17.14 14.59 -15.50
C LEU A 382 -18.53 13.94 -15.65
N ASP A 383 -19.57 14.41 -14.96
CA ASP A 383 -20.92 13.82 -15.04
C ASP A 383 -21.45 13.56 -16.45
N PRO A 384 -21.27 14.48 -17.43
CA PRO A 384 -21.83 14.28 -18.75
C PRO A 384 -20.96 13.39 -19.67
N VAL A 385 -19.74 13.04 -19.27
CA VAL A 385 -18.78 12.33 -20.14
C VAL A 385 -18.25 11.03 -19.56
N ASP A 386 -18.16 10.92 -18.24
CA ASP A 386 -17.72 9.74 -17.50
C ASP A 386 -18.35 9.75 -16.11
N ARG A 387 -19.56 9.19 -16.02
CA ARG A 387 -20.31 9.14 -14.77
C ARG A 387 -19.59 8.28 -13.71
N ALA A 388 -18.84 7.27 -14.12
CA ALA A 388 -18.14 6.37 -13.20
C ALA A 388 -16.97 7.10 -12.50
N ALA A 389 -16.17 7.86 -13.26
CA ALA A 389 -15.11 8.70 -12.70
C ALA A 389 -15.68 9.83 -11.82
N ALA A 390 -16.79 10.45 -12.22
CA ALA A 390 -17.48 11.45 -11.42
C ALA A 390 -17.93 10.88 -10.05
N ALA A 391 -18.55 9.70 -10.04
CA ALA A 391 -18.96 9.02 -8.81
C ALA A 391 -17.76 8.63 -7.94
N HIS A 392 -16.71 8.07 -8.53
CA HIS A 392 -15.49 7.69 -7.82
C HIS A 392 -14.83 8.88 -7.12
N LEU A 393 -14.73 10.03 -7.80
CA LEU A 393 -14.24 11.26 -7.21
C LEU A 393 -15.04 11.68 -5.98
N ARG A 394 -16.38 11.67 -6.07
CA ARG A 394 -17.28 12.08 -4.99
C ARG A 394 -17.24 11.13 -3.80
N GLU A 395 -17.18 9.83 -4.06
CA GLU A 395 -17.39 8.80 -3.04
C GLU A 395 -16.08 8.30 -2.42
N GLN A 396 -14.98 8.32 -3.18
CA GLN A 396 -13.71 7.70 -2.78
C GLN A 396 -12.58 8.72 -2.61
N VAL A 397 -12.41 9.64 -3.56
CA VAL A 397 -11.26 10.56 -3.56
C VAL A 397 -11.49 11.75 -2.62
N ILE A 398 -12.53 12.54 -2.86
CA ILE A 398 -12.80 13.78 -2.12
C ILE A 398 -12.96 13.52 -0.61
N PRO A 399 -13.68 12.49 -0.15
CA PRO A 399 -13.81 12.21 1.28
C PRO A 399 -12.46 11.93 1.95
N MET A 400 -11.57 11.18 1.29
CA MET A 400 -10.26 10.86 1.87
C MET A 400 -9.33 12.07 1.91
N VAL A 401 -9.32 12.90 0.84
CA VAL A 401 -8.57 14.17 0.84
C VAL A 401 -9.10 15.12 1.91
N SER A 402 -10.41 15.14 2.15
CA SER A 402 -11.04 15.96 3.19
C SER A 402 -10.64 15.50 4.60
N VAL A 403 -10.58 14.18 4.85
CA VAL A 403 -10.09 13.62 6.12
C VAL A 403 -8.64 14.02 6.35
N HIS A 404 -7.77 13.87 5.35
CA HIS A 404 -6.36 14.26 5.44
C HIS A 404 -6.20 15.75 5.76
N ALA A 405 -6.85 16.62 4.99
CA ALA A 405 -6.82 18.08 5.20
C ALA A 405 -7.28 18.47 6.61
N ARG A 406 -8.44 17.96 7.05
CA ARG A 406 -8.99 18.24 8.39
C ARG A 406 -8.04 17.74 9.48
N ALA A 407 -7.50 16.53 9.35
CA ALA A 407 -6.61 15.96 10.35
C ALA A 407 -5.31 16.74 10.48
N LEU A 408 -4.69 17.12 9.35
CA LEU A 408 -3.48 17.95 9.32
C LEU A 408 -3.67 19.29 10.03
N LEU A 409 -4.70 20.04 9.65
CA LEU A 409 -4.98 21.36 10.22
C LEU A 409 -5.33 21.24 11.70
N SER A 410 -6.13 20.25 12.09
CA SER A 410 -6.49 20.00 13.50
C SER A 410 -5.31 19.54 14.36
N ALA A 411 -4.29 18.92 13.75
CA ALA A 411 -3.03 18.57 14.40
C ALA A 411 -2.07 19.77 14.52
N GLY A 412 -2.43 20.93 13.94
CA GLY A 412 -1.64 22.16 13.99
C GLY A 412 -0.53 22.23 12.95
N TYR A 413 -0.53 21.37 11.92
CA TYR A 413 0.42 21.47 10.82
C TYR A 413 0.11 22.71 9.97
N PRO A 414 1.14 23.37 9.39
CA PRO A 414 0.90 24.43 8.41
C PRO A 414 0.25 23.83 7.16
N ALA A 415 -0.55 24.63 6.45
CA ALA A 415 -1.18 24.19 5.20
C ALA A 415 -0.14 23.77 4.13
N ALA A 416 1.07 24.32 4.19
CA ALA A 416 2.21 23.87 3.37
C ALA A 416 2.47 22.35 3.44
N ALA A 417 2.17 21.69 4.57
CA ALA A 417 2.32 20.24 4.72
C ALA A 417 1.39 19.43 3.80
N PHE A 418 0.23 19.97 3.44
CA PHE A 418 -0.72 19.38 2.49
C PHE A 418 -0.16 19.38 1.05
N PHE A 419 0.64 20.38 0.71
CA PHE A 419 1.29 20.54 -0.60
C PHE A 419 2.70 19.94 -0.66
N SER A 420 3.23 19.50 0.48
CA SER A 420 4.58 18.95 0.58
C SER A 420 4.63 17.55 -0.04
N ARG A 421 5.43 17.40 -1.10
CA ARG A 421 5.75 16.11 -1.73
C ARG A 421 6.53 15.14 -0.83
N ASP A 422 7.06 15.64 0.28
CA ASP A 422 7.86 14.84 1.21
C ASP A 422 7.01 14.38 2.40
N PHE A 423 5.92 15.10 2.71
CA PHE A 423 5.03 14.76 3.82
C PHE A 423 3.69 14.17 3.38
N THR A 424 3.01 14.76 2.38
CA THR A 424 1.73 14.26 1.86
C THR A 424 1.98 13.45 0.59
N ILE A 425 1.87 12.12 0.70
CA ILE A 425 2.20 11.20 -0.39
C ILE A 425 0.93 10.58 -0.96
N ASP A 426 0.52 11.03 -2.14
CA ASP A 426 -0.43 10.31 -2.98
C ASP A 426 0.27 9.10 -3.60
N THR A 427 -0.04 7.90 -3.12
CA THR A 427 0.56 6.66 -3.65
C THR A 427 -0.21 6.09 -4.85
N GLY A 428 -1.35 6.68 -5.21
CA GLY A 428 -2.28 6.21 -6.22
C GLY A 428 -3.32 5.23 -5.69
N GLN A 429 -3.87 4.42 -6.59
CA GLN A 429 -4.79 3.35 -6.24
C GLN A 429 -4.09 2.19 -5.54
N ILE A 430 -4.87 1.40 -4.82
CA ILE A 430 -4.42 0.14 -4.22
C ILE A 430 -4.03 -0.87 -5.29
N VAL A 431 -3.05 -1.71 -4.96
CA VAL A 431 -2.46 -2.71 -5.85
C VAL A 431 -3.07 -4.09 -5.63
N ASN A 432 -2.98 -4.98 -6.63
CA ASN A 432 -3.47 -6.36 -6.55
C ASN A 432 -2.63 -7.25 -5.62
N GLN A 433 -2.81 -7.11 -4.30
CA GLN A 433 -2.15 -7.92 -3.28
C GLN A 433 -3.07 -8.30 -2.10
N GLY A 434 -2.92 -9.52 -1.63
CA GLY A 434 -3.71 -10.16 -0.58
C GLY A 434 -5.21 -10.05 -0.85
N ARG A 435 -5.93 -9.49 0.12
CA ARG A 435 -7.38 -9.33 -0.01
C ARG A 435 -7.76 -8.38 -1.14
N ALA A 436 -6.90 -7.47 -1.61
CA ALA A 436 -7.27 -6.48 -2.62
C ALA A 436 -7.73 -7.07 -3.97
N LEU A 437 -7.41 -8.34 -4.27
CA LEU A 437 -7.85 -9.03 -5.49
C LEU A 437 -9.35 -8.83 -5.81
N HIS A 438 -10.23 -8.91 -4.80
CA HIS A 438 -11.67 -8.76 -5.02
C HIS A 438 -12.10 -7.35 -5.43
N LEU A 439 -11.28 -6.33 -5.13
CA LEU A 439 -11.54 -4.95 -5.50
C LEU A 439 -11.42 -4.75 -7.03
N PHE A 440 -10.65 -5.61 -7.71
CA PHE A 440 -10.49 -5.61 -9.16
C PHE A 440 -11.58 -6.39 -9.89
N ARG A 441 -12.59 -6.91 -9.17
CA ARG A 441 -13.85 -7.44 -9.74
C ARG A 441 -13.68 -8.45 -10.89
N GLY A 442 -12.64 -9.26 -10.84
CA GLY A 442 -12.35 -10.31 -11.85
C GLY A 442 -11.47 -9.87 -13.02
N LEU A 443 -10.92 -8.65 -12.99
CA LEU A 443 -9.91 -8.17 -13.96
C LEU A 443 -8.51 -8.75 -13.70
N ALA A 444 -8.30 -9.38 -12.54
CA ALA A 444 -7.17 -10.24 -12.25
C ALA A 444 -7.65 -11.63 -11.84
N ALA A 445 -6.92 -12.66 -12.25
CA ALA A 445 -7.25 -14.04 -11.91
C ALA A 445 -6.61 -14.47 -10.58
N THR A 446 -5.42 -13.93 -10.28
CA THR A 446 -4.61 -14.35 -9.13
C THR A 446 -4.17 -13.15 -8.29
N ASP A 447 -4.16 -13.36 -6.97
CA ASP A 447 -3.57 -12.46 -5.99
C ASP A 447 -2.07 -12.27 -6.27
N GLY A 448 -1.59 -11.03 -6.26
CA GLY A 448 -0.18 -10.71 -6.46
C GLY A 448 0.24 -10.64 -7.93
N GLU A 449 -0.65 -10.89 -8.88
CA GLU A 449 -0.32 -10.69 -10.29
C GLU A 449 -0.33 -9.17 -10.62
N PRO A 450 0.80 -8.58 -11.06
CA PRO A 450 0.86 -7.17 -11.41
C PRO A 450 -0.13 -6.83 -12.52
N MET A 451 -0.97 -5.82 -12.27
CA MET A 451 -1.98 -5.37 -13.21
C MET A 451 -1.58 -4.11 -13.99
N THR A 452 -0.51 -3.45 -13.58
CA THR A 452 -0.05 -2.19 -14.17
C THR A 452 1.48 -2.16 -14.26
N LEU A 453 2.01 -1.28 -15.12
CA LEU A 453 3.45 -1.03 -15.23
C LEU A 453 4.09 -0.69 -13.87
N ARG A 454 3.38 0.07 -13.03
CA ARG A 454 3.86 0.48 -11.70
C ARG A 454 3.89 -0.67 -10.70
N GLU A 455 2.94 -1.60 -10.79
CA GLU A 455 2.95 -2.83 -10.00
C GLU A 455 4.08 -3.75 -10.42
N GLU A 456 4.32 -3.89 -11.74
CA GLU A 456 5.41 -4.70 -12.28
C GLU A 456 6.77 -4.19 -11.79
N ARG A 457 6.99 -2.86 -11.85
CA ARG A 457 8.15 -2.18 -11.25
C ARG A 457 8.30 -2.45 -9.74
N GLY A 458 7.19 -2.55 -9.01
CA GLY A 458 7.17 -2.68 -7.55
C GLY A 458 7.45 -4.09 -7.06
N PHE A 459 6.72 -5.07 -7.59
CA PHE A 459 6.73 -6.47 -7.14
C PHE A 459 6.56 -7.51 -8.27
N GLY A 460 6.74 -7.09 -9.52
CA GLY A 460 6.82 -7.98 -10.68
C GLY A 460 8.14 -8.73 -10.81
N GLN A 461 8.39 -9.30 -12.00
CA GLN A 461 9.59 -10.08 -12.29
C GLN A 461 10.84 -9.19 -12.29
N ALA A 462 10.80 -8.09 -13.04
CA ALA A 462 11.85 -7.08 -13.10
C ALA A 462 11.58 -5.93 -12.11
N SER A 463 11.59 -6.23 -10.81
CA SER A 463 11.13 -5.31 -9.77
C SER A 463 12.17 -4.93 -8.73
N LEU A 464 11.90 -3.83 -8.03
CA LEU A 464 12.62 -3.40 -6.83
C LEU A 464 12.67 -4.48 -5.74
N SER A 465 11.67 -5.36 -5.69
CA SER A 465 11.57 -6.41 -4.69
C SER A 465 12.46 -7.61 -5.06
N THR A 466 12.51 -8.00 -6.34
CA THR A 466 13.37 -9.10 -6.82
C THR A 466 14.84 -8.84 -6.53
N VAL A 467 15.31 -7.58 -6.71
CA VAL A 467 16.72 -7.18 -6.48
C VAL A 467 17.15 -7.34 -5.00
N ARG A 468 16.20 -7.39 -4.04
CA ARG A 468 16.52 -7.51 -2.60
C ARG A 468 16.88 -8.93 -2.18
N GLY A 469 16.54 -9.93 -3.00
CA GLY A 469 16.62 -11.35 -2.65
C GLY A 469 15.74 -11.74 -1.45
N PRO A 470 15.81 -13.00 -0.98
CA PRO A 470 14.99 -13.48 0.14
C PRO A 470 15.20 -12.67 1.42
N ILE A 471 14.16 -12.60 2.24
CA ILE A 471 14.14 -11.83 3.48
C ILE A 471 13.61 -12.71 4.61
N TRP A 472 13.93 -12.36 5.85
CA TRP A 472 13.49 -13.15 7.01
C TRP A 472 12.46 -12.43 7.87
N ARG A 473 11.57 -13.22 8.46
CA ARG A 473 10.53 -12.80 9.39
C ARG A 473 10.58 -13.62 10.67
N ILE A 474 10.43 -12.94 11.80
CA ILE A 474 10.13 -13.52 13.11
C ILE A 474 8.76 -12.99 13.56
N THR A 475 7.87 -13.88 14.01
CA THR A 475 6.51 -13.51 14.39
C THR A 475 5.89 -14.50 15.38
N PRO A 476 5.00 -14.07 16.30
CA PRO A 476 4.20 -15.01 17.08
C PRO A 476 3.22 -15.75 16.15
N LEU A 477 2.86 -16.98 16.52
CA LEU A 477 1.81 -17.74 15.85
C LEU A 477 0.52 -17.77 16.68
N PRO A 478 -0.65 -17.77 16.01
CA PRO A 478 -1.90 -18.14 16.65
C PRO A 478 -1.77 -19.50 17.33
N PHE A 479 -2.26 -19.62 18.56
CA PHE A 479 -2.24 -20.90 19.27
C PHE A 479 -3.57 -21.18 19.97
N THR A 480 -3.98 -22.45 19.97
CA THR A 480 -5.24 -22.91 20.54
C THR A 480 -5.28 -24.43 20.56
N GLY A 481 -5.98 -25.02 21.53
CA GLY A 481 -6.25 -26.47 21.55
C GLY A 481 -7.34 -26.90 20.55
N ASN A 482 -7.98 -25.97 19.84
CA ASN A 482 -9.09 -26.23 18.92
C ASN A 482 -8.88 -25.59 17.55
N ARG A 483 -9.51 -26.12 16.50
CA ARG A 483 -9.44 -25.52 15.16
C ARG A 483 -10.21 -24.19 15.12
N LEU A 484 -9.51 -23.09 14.81
CA LEU A 484 -10.11 -21.77 14.60
C LEU A 484 -10.37 -21.47 13.11
N PRO A 485 -11.38 -20.63 12.79
CA PRO A 485 -11.60 -20.16 11.43
C PRO A 485 -10.45 -19.27 10.92
N LEU A 486 -10.17 -19.28 9.61
CA LEU A 486 -9.17 -18.39 8.99
C LEU A 486 -9.49 -16.90 9.16
N ALA A 487 -10.77 -16.55 9.34
CA ALA A 487 -11.16 -15.18 9.66
C ALA A 487 -10.61 -14.71 11.03
N VAL A 488 -10.38 -15.66 11.95
CA VAL A 488 -9.79 -15.43 13.27
C VAL A 488 -8.27 -15.39 13.13
N THR A 489 -7.63 -16.45 12.64
CA THR A 489 -6.16 -16.62 12.63
C THR A 489 -5.42 -15.91 11.50
N GLY A 490 -6.12 -15.53 10.44
CA GLY A 490 -5.49 -15.04 9.21
C GLY A 490 -4.98 -16.16 8.31
N ARG A 491 -4.48 -15.80 7.12
CA ARG A 491 -4.00 -16.75 6.09
C ARG A 491 -2.50 -17.05 6.20
N LYS A 492 -1.68 -16.09 6.66
CA LYS A 492 -0.21 -16.20 6.63
C LYS A 492 0.38 -16.97 7.80
N ASN A 493 -0.32 -17.07 8.92
CA ASN A 493 0.21 -17.64 10.15
C ASN A 493 -0.55 -18.93 10.51
N PRO A 494 0.08 -20.11 10.39
CA PRO A 494 -0.56 -21.37 10.77
C PRO A 494 -0.76 -21.42 12.28
N ALA A 495 -1.90 -21.95 12.72
CA ALA A 495 -2.18 -22.12 14.15
C ALA A 495 -1.40 -23.31 14.73
N THR A 496 -0.98 -23.18 15.99
CA THR A 496 -0.26 -24.21 16.76
C THR A 496 -1.03 -24.61 18.03
N GLU A 497 -0.66 -25.73 18.65
CA GLU A 497 -1.31 -26.17 19.90
C GLU A 497 -0.80 -25.41 21.14
N GLN A 498 0.42 -24.90 21.06
CA GLN A 498 1.09 -24.17 22.14
C GLN A 498 1.70 -22.85 21.63
N PRO A 499 1.98 -21.87 22.52
CA PRO A 499 2.67 -20.64 22.16
C PRO A 499 3.96 -20.93 21.38
N THR A 500 4.00 -20.46 20.13
CA THR A 500 5.08 -20.74 19.19
C THR A 500 5.49 -19.45 18.48
N VAL A 501 6.79 -19.27 18.28
CA VAL A 501 7.36 -18.23 17.42
C VAL A 501 7.79 -18.85 16.12
N LEU A 502 7.41 -18.23 15.01
CA LEU A 502 7.84 -18.60 13.68
C LEU A 502 9.06 -17.78 13.26
N ILE A 503 10.09 -18.45 12.74
CA ILE A 503 11.19 -17.83 12.00
C ILE A 503 11.14 -18.38 10.58
N GLU A 504 10.91 -17.53 9.59
CA GLU A 504 10.78 -17.98 8.20
C GLU A 504 11.42 -17.05 7.19
N GLU A 505 11.92 -17.68 6.13
CA GLU A 505 12.39 -17.02 4.93
C GLU A 505 11.20 -16.77 3.99
N MET A 506 11.18 -15.59 3.36
CA MET A 506 10.09 -15.14 2.52
C MET A 506 10.60 -14.58 1.19
N ASP A 507 9.80 -14.80 0.16
CA ASP A 507 9.91 -14.11 -1.12
C ASP A 507 9.66 -12.59 -0.92
N PRO A 508 10.53 -11.72 -1.44
CA PRO A 508 10.43 -10.28 -1.19
C PRO A 508 9.28 -9.61 -1.96
N CYS A 509 8.72 -10.25 -3.00
CA CYS A 509 7.65 -9.69 -3.83
C CYS A 509 6.27 -9.93 -3.20
N HIS A 510 6.01 -11.16 -2.74
CA HIS A 510 4.70 -11.55 -2.18
C HIS A 510 4.69 -11.77 -0.67
N LEU A 511 5.87 -11.70 -0.03
CA LEU A 511 6.03 -11.91 1.41
C LEU A 511 5.43 -13.26 1.83
N ALA A 512 5.79 -14.30 1.09
CA ALA A 512 5.27 -15.65 1.21
C ALA A 512 6.42 -16.67 1.34
N PRO A 513 6.21 -17.83 1.99
CA PRO A 513 7.26 -18.84 2.20
C PRO A 513 7.52 -19.71 0.95
N VAL A 514 7.29 -19.16 -0.24
CA VAL A 514 7.49 -19.81 -1.53
C VAL A 514 8.06 -18.78 -2.50
N MET A 515 9.20 -19.08 -3.12
CA MET A 515 9.81 -18.20 -4.12
C MET A 515 8.95 -18.13 -5.38
N ARG A 516 8.55 -16.93 -5.81
CA ARG A 516 7.69 -16.78 -6.99
C ARG A 516 8.35 -17.32 -8.26
N ALA A 517 9.65 -17.06 -8.41
CA ALA A 517 10.39 -17.40 -9.62
C ALA A 517 10.58 -18.91 -9.84
N THR A 518 10.63 -19.69 -8.76
CA THR A 518 10.95 -21.13 -8.82
C THR A 518 9.86 -22.04 -8.29
N GLY A 519 8.89 -21.51 -7.54
CA GLY A 519 7.88 -22.30 -6.82
C GLY A 519 8.45 -23.09 -5.63
N CYS A 520 9.73 -22.93 -5.29
CA CYS A 520 10.36 -23.67 -4.19
C CYS A 520 9.88 -23.14 -2.83
N GLN A 521 9.60 -24.06 -1.91
CA GLN A 521 9.38 -23.72 -0.51
C GLN A 521 10.64 -23.17 0.13
N LEU A 522 10.46 -22.15 0.97
CA LEU A 522 11.52 -21.47 1.70
C LEU A 522 11.67 -22.03 3.12
N ARG A 523 12.82 -21.72 3.74
CA ARG A 523 13.20 -22.28 5.05
C ARG A 523 12.31 -21.75 6.19
N ARG A 524 12.02 -22.63 7.15
CA ARG A 524 11.19 -22.33 8.31
C ARG A 524 11.69 -23.04 9.56
N PHE A 525 11.64 -22.34 10.69
CA PHE A 525 11.98 -22.80 12.03
C PHE A 525 10.92 -22.33 13.02
N THR A 526 10.80 -23.02 14.15
CA THR A 526 9.88 -22.63 15.23
C THR A 526 10.60 -22.63 16.56
N LEU A 527 10.29 -21.63 17.40
CA LEU A 527 10.72 -21.57 18.79
C LEU A 527 9.54 -21.77 19.73
N THR A 528 9.80 -22.38 20.87
CA THR A 528 8.83 -22.58 21.96
C THR A 528 9.37 -22.01 23.27
N GLY A 529 8.48 -21.76 24.25
CA GLY A 529 8.86 -21.18 25.54
C GLY A 529 8.94 -19.65 25.56
N VAL A 530 8.42 -18.98 24.51
CA VAL A 530 8.20 -17.53 24.50
C VAL A 530 6.76 -17.23 24.91
N GLU A 531 6.58 -16.29 25.82
CA GLU A 531 5.26 -15.89 26.30
C GLU A 531 4.51 -15.07 25.25
N ILE A 532 3.32 -15.55 24.86
CA ILE A 532 2.44 -14.93 23.87
C ILE A 532 1.03 -14.87 24.49
N GLU A 533 0.38 -13.72 24.39
CA GLU A 533 -1.01 -13.54 24.78
C GLU A 533 -1.93 -13.52 23.56
N HIS A 534 -3.18 -13.96 23.76
CA HIS A 534 -4.26 -13.90 22.80
C HIS A 534 -5.29 -12.86 23.26
N ILE A 535 -5.68 -11.96 22.36
CA ILE A 535 -6.73 -10.97 22.58
C ILE A 535 -7.82 -11.17 21.54
N ALA A 536 -9.03 -11.46 22.00
CA ALA A 536 -10.18 -11.58 21.12
C ALA A 536 -10.52 -10.22 20.48
N GLN A 537 -11.07 -10.25 19.27
CA GLN A 537 -11.47 -9.03 18.57
C GLN A 537 -12.42 -8.16 19.41
N ALA A 538 -13.34 -8.79 20.15
CA ALA A 538 -14.32 -8.08 20.98
C ALA A 538 -13.64 -7.27 22.09
N ASP A 539 -12.65 -7.84 22.77
CA ASP A 539 -11.92 -7.18 23.86
C ASP A 539 -11.07 -6.03 23.31
N ALA A 540 -10.39 -6.25 22.18
CA ALA A 540 -9.62 -5.21 21.52
C ALA A 540 -10.50 -4.04 21.06
N ARG A 541 -11.73 -4.31 20.62
CA ARG A 541 -12.73 -3.28 20.28
C ARG A 541 -13.21 -2.51 21.51
N ALA A 542 -13.54 -3.23 22.58
CA ALA A 542 -13.96 -2.62 23.85
C ALA A 542 -12.87 -1.71 24.45
N ALA A 543 -11.60 -2.03 24.20
CA ALA A 543 -10.46 -1.21 24.58
C ALA A 543 -10.11 -0.09 23.58
N HIS A 544 -10.93 0.16 22.55
CA HIS A 544 -10.65 1.15 21.50
C HIS A 544 -9.27 0.94 20.82
N GLY A 545 -8.89 -0.31 20.55
CA GLY A 545 -7.56 -0.68 20.02
C GLY A 545 -7.27 -0.29 18.56
N PHE A 546 -8.06 0.59 17.95
CA PHE A 546 -7.89 1.02 16.55
C PHE A 546 -8.51 2.41 16.33
N PRO A 547 -8.04 3.20 15.36
CA PRO A 547 -8.55 4.55 15.14
C PRO A 547 -9.99 4.53 14.62
N GLY A 548 -10.77 5.53 15.04
CA GLY A 548 -12.18 5.69 14.74
C GLY A 548 -13.12 4.88 15.62
N ALA A 549 -12.62 4.16 16.62
CA ALA A 549 -13.42 3.55 17.67
C ALA A 549 -13.92 4.62 18.65
N SER A 550 -15.20 4.56 19.02
CA SER A 550 -15.89 5.52 19.91
C SER A 550 -16.72 4.83 20.97
#